data_AF-A0A6P4DSX2-F1
#
_entry.id   AF-A0A6P4DSX2-F1
#
_cell.length_a   1.000
_cell.length_b   1.000
_cell.length_c   1.000
_cell.angle_alpha   90.00
_cell.angle_beta   90.00
_cell.angle_gamma   90.00
#
_symmetry.space_group_name_H-M   'P 1'
#
loop_
_entity.id
_entity.type
_entity.pdbx_description
1 polymer ?
#
loop_
_entity_poly.entity_id
_entity_poly.type
_entity_poly.pdbx_seq_one_letter_code
_entity_poly.pdbx_strand_id
1 'polypeptide(L)'
;MGEGEDNAEEPQIISITMPPPFHHHDKKQAALHVLRRGRRRRREEEKEEEEDDHDDVKKEEEEEEEREEVEKKIEALKKIVPGGESVEGVEKLFDETAGYILSLRCQLNTLRALAAFFHNLHQNTN
;
A
#
# COMPACT_ATOMS: atom_id res chain seq x y z
N MET A 1 -38.48 11.14 31.84
CA MET A 1 -38.07 9.85 31.26
C MET A 1 -37.95 10.13 29.77
N GLY A 2 -36.81 10.36 29.15
CA GLY A 2 -35.41 10.07 29.43
C GLY A 2 -34.79 10.14 28.04
N GLU A 3 -34.04 11.20 27.76
CA GLU A 3 -33.48 11.51 26.45
C GLU A 3 -32.41 10.47 26.11
N GLY A 4 -32.55 9.80 24.96
CA GLY A 4 -31.59 8.82 24.46
C GLY A 4 -30.65 9.49 23.48
N GLU A 5 -29.61 10.11 24.03
CA GLU A 5 -28.55 10.77 23.29
C GLU A 5 -27.63 9.78 22.55
N ASP A 6 -27.08 10.30 21.47
CA ASP A 6 -26.18 9.73 20.49
C ASP A 6 -25.01 8.94 21.09
N ASN A 7 -24.70 7.79 20.48
CA ASN A 7 -23.38 7.15 20.62
C ASN A 7 -22.79 6.96 19.22
N ALA A 8 -22.45 8.08 18.58
CA ALA A 8 -21.41 8.08 17.57
C ALA A 8 -20.08 8.14 18.33
N GLU A 9 -19.29 7.06 18.29
CA GLU A 9 -17.92 7.10 18.80
C GLU A 9 -17.14 8.15 17.99
N GLU A 10 -16.92 9.32 18.59
CA GLU A 10 -16.04 10.34 18.04
C GLU A 10 -14.62 9.76 17.92
N PRO A 11 -13.96 9.86 16.75
CA PRO A 11 -12.58 9.44 16.60
C PRO A 11 -11.69 10.32 17.49
N GLN A 12 -10.92 9.69 18.38
CA GLN A 12 -10.03 10.41 19.28
C GLN A 12 -8.91 11.10 18.49
N ILE A 13 -8.94 12.44 18.48
CA ILE A 13 -7.91 13.28 17.86
C ILE A 13 -6.68 13.28 18.78
N ILE A 14 -5.59 12.67 18.31
CA ILE A 14 -4.30 12.69 18.99
C ILE A 14 -3.80 14.13 18.99
N SER A 15 -3.76 14.75 20.18
CA SER A 15 -3.30 16.13 20.35
C SER A 15 -1.78 16.16 20.41
N ILE A 16 -1.12 16.56 19.30
CA ILE A 16 0.32 16.81 19.31
C ILE A 16 0.54 18.19 19.94
N THR A 17 1.12 18.23 21.15
CA THR A 17 1.50 19.48 21.82
C THR A 17 2.85 19.95 21.29
N MET A 18 2.93 21.20 20.82
CA MET A 18 4.23 21.82 20.47
C MET A 18 4.93 22.34 21.73
N PRO A 19 6.24 22.13 21.88
CA PRO A 19 7.00 22.76 22.96
C PRO A 19 7.09 24.29 22.72
N PRO A 20 7.15 25.09 23.81
CA PRO A 20 7.09 26.55 23.72
C PRO A 20 8.39 27.15 23.14
N PRO A 21 8.33 28.38 22.58
CA PRO A 21 9.51 29.07 22.08
C PRO A 21 10.34 29.60 23.26
N PHE A 22 11.59 29.15 23.36
CA PHE A 22 12.50 29.60 24.42
C PHE A 22 12.76 31.10 24.33
N HIS A 23 12.44 31.80 25.42
CA HIS A 23 12.70 33.22 25.66
C HIS A 23 14.15 33.49 26.08
N HIS A 24 14.61 34.69 25.72
CA HIS A 24 15.88 35.33 26.03
C HIS A 24 16.37 35.20 27.49
N HIS A 25 17.69 35.02 27.65
CA HIS A 25 18.42 35.59 28.78
C HIS A 25 19.71 36.28 28.32
N ASP A 26 19.86 37.52 28.81
CA ASP A 26 20.85 38.50 28.42
C ASP A 26 21.98 38.57 29.47
N LYS A 27 23.21 38.75 28.97
CA LYS A 27 24.46 39.25 29.61
C LYS A 27 25.00 38.62 30.90
N LYS A 28 26.30 38.27 30.87
CA LYS A 28 27.34 38.93 31.71
C LYS A 28 28.69 39.01 30.98
N GLN A 29 29.31 40.18 31.06
CA GLN A 29 30.64 40.54 30.56
C GLN A 29 31.73 39.95 31.46
N ALA A 30 32.82 39.46 30.88
CA ALA A 30 34.11 39.35 31.55
C ALA A 30 35.24 39.43 30.51
N ALA A 31 36.27 40.20 30.88
CA ALA A 31 37.21 40.83 29.99
C ALA A 31 38.47 39.99 29.68
N LEU A 32 39.02 40.28 28.49
CA LEU A 32 40.43 40.47 28.16
C LEU A 32 41.46 39.31 28.27
N HIS A 33 42.09 39.08 27.12
CA HIS A 33 43.54 38.97 26.91
C HIS A 33 44.18 37.57 26.90
N VAL A 34 44.14 36.90 25.73
CA VAL A 34 45.35 36.32 25.09
C VAL A 34 45.19 36.35 23.57
N LEU A 35 45.62 37.44 22.93
CA LEU A 35 46.08 37.39 21.54
C LEU A 35 47.43 36.67 21.53
N ARG A 36 47.44 35.36 21.28
CA ARG A 36 48.55 34.70 20.57
C ARG A 36 48.32 33.20 20.42
N ARG A 37 48.51 32.77 19.16
CA ARG A 37 48.90 31.43 18.71
C ARG A 37 47.78 30.41 18.56
N GLY A 38 47.27 30.30 17.34
CA GLY A 38 46.84 29.00 16.84
C GLY A 38 45.83 29.03 15.71
N ARG A 39 46.27 29.41 14.50
CA ARG A 39 45.65 28.98 13.24
C ARG A 39 45.74 27.44 13.08
N ARG A 40 45.19 26.65 14.01
CA ARG A 40 45.44 25.19 14.03
C ARG A 40 44.36 24.27 14.62
N ARG A 41 43.12 24.73 14.79
CA ARG A 41 41.95 23.84 15.03
C ARG A 41 40.68 24.36 14.36
N ARG A 42 40.79 24.72 13.09
CA ARG A 42 39.64 24.81 12.16
C ARG A 42 39.35 23.39 11.67
N ARG A 43 38.87 22.52 12.57
CA ARG A 43 38.46 21.14 12.31
C ARG A 43 37.83 20.61 13.60
N GLU A 44 36.60 21.00 13.86
CA GLU A 44 35.66 20.42 14.85
C GLU A 44 34.40 21.30 14.92
N GLU A 45 33.93 21.77 13.76
CA GLU A 45 32.50 21.96 13.51
C GLU A 45 32.18 20.88 12.46
N GLU A 46 30.96 20.34 12.47
CA GLU A 46 30.48 19.20 11.67
C GLU A 46 30.69 17.83 12.35
N LYS A 47 29.96 17.62 13.47
CA LYS A 47 29.21 16.37 13.60
C LYS A 47 27.85 16.66 13.01
N GLU A 48 27.75 16.41 11.72
CA GLU A 48 26.50 16.32 10.97
C GLU A 48 25.62 15.28 11.67
N GLU A 49 24.38 15.67 11.95
CA GLU A 49 23.28 14.75 12.19
C GLU A 49 23.01 14.05 10.85
N GLU A 50 23.70 12.94 10.58
CA GLU A 50 23.25 11.95 9.61
C GLU A 50 22.24 11.04 10.30
N GLU A 51 20.99 11.49 10.39
CA GLU A 51 19.85 10.58 10.50
C GLU A 51 18.78 11.08 9.54
N ASP A 52 18.16 10.12 8.83
CA ASP A 52 16.93 10.26 8.04
C ASP A 52 17.05 10.49 6.52
N ASP A 53 17.83 9.64 5.84
CA ASP A 53 17.75 9.45 4.37
C ASP A 53 17.54 7.96 3.99
N HIS A 54 17.22 7.11 4.97
CA HIS A 54 17.09 5.66 4.77
C HIS A 54 15.63 5.18 4.70
N ASP A 55 14.67 6.00 5.12
CA ASP A 55 13.25 5.62 5.17
C ASP A 55 12.53 5.85 3.82
N ASP A 56 12.88 6.91 3.07
CA ASP A 56 12.31 7.18 1.74
C ASP A 56 12.72 6.13 0.70
N VAL A 57 14.01 5.72 0.68
CA VAL A 57 14.51 4.69 -0.25
C VAL A 57 13.84 3.34 -0.02
N LYS A 58 13.63 2.96 1.25
CA LYS A 58 13.03 1.66 1.58
C LYS A 58 11.56 1.59 1.20
N LYS A 59 10.85 2.72 1.29
CA LYS A 59 9.44 2.81 0.91
C LYS A 59 9.25 2.76 -0.61
N GLU A 60 10.14 3.40 -1.38
CA GLU A 60 10.12 3.31 -2.85
C GLU A 60 10.39 1.89 -3.34
N GLU A 61 11.34 1.16 -2.73
CA GLU A 61 11.62 -0.25 -3.06
C GLU A 61 10.40 -1.16 -2.81
N GLU A 62 9.70 -0.99 -1.68
CA GLU A 62 8.49 -1.76 -1.36
C GLU A 62 7.33 -1.47 -2.35
N GLU A 63 7.16 -0.22 -2.78
CA GLU A 63 6.13 0.15 -3.77
C GLU A 63 6.46 -0.39 -5.18
N GLU A 64 7.73 -0.48 -5.55
CA GLU A 64 8.17 -1.04 -6.83
C GLU A 64 7.95 -2.56 -6.89
N GLU A 65 8.28 -3.27 -5.82
CA GLU A 65 8.01 -4.71 -5.69
C GLU A 65 6.52 -5.04 -5.84
N GLU A 66 5.65 -4.27 -5.18
CA GLU A 66 4.20 -4.46 -5.28
C GLU A 66 3.70 -4.28 -6.73
N ARG A 67 4.20 -3.26 -7.43
CA ARG A 67 3.83 -2.99 -8.82
C ARG A 67 4.27 -4.13 -9.74
N GLU A 68 5.49 -4.62 -9.59
CA GLU A 68 5.97 -5.78 -10.37
C GLU A 68 5.12 -7.02 -10.13
N GLU A 69 4.73 -7.28 -8.89
CA GLU A 69 3.86 -8.42 -8.57
C GLU A 69 2.49 -8.31 -9.24
N VAL A 70 1.89 -7.11 -9.21
CA VAL A 70 0.61 -6.85 -9.86
C VAL A 70 0.74 -7.08 -11.37
N GLU A 71 1.80 -6.58 -12.01
CA GLU A 71 2.03 -6.78 -13.44
C GLU A 71 2.18 -8.26 -13.79
N LYS A 72 2.96 -9.02 -13.01
CA LYS A 72 3.08 -10.49 -13.16
C LYS A 72 1.72 -11.20 -13.05
N LYS A 73 0.86 -10.77 -12.10
CA LYS A 73 -0.50 -11.30 -11.91
C LYS A 73 -1.40 -10.95 -13.12
N ILE A 74 -1.29 -9.74 -13.65
CA ILE A 74 -2.03 -9.32 -14.85
C ILE A 74 -1.60 -10.12 -16.08
N GLU A 75 -0.30 -10.35 -16.28
CA GLU A 75 0.20 -11.19 -17.37
C GLU A 75 -0.29 -12.63 -17.26
N ALA A 76 -0.25 -13.20 -16.05
CA ALA A 76 -0.77 -14.55 -15.81
C ALA A 76 -2.26 -14.64 -16.15
N LEU A 77 -3.04 -13.61 -15.79
CA LEU A 77 -4.47 -13.55 -16.10
C LEU A 77 -4.71 -13.45 -17.61
N LYS A 78 -3.96 -12.61 -18.34
CA LYS A 78 -4.07 -12.49 -19.82
C LYS A 78 -3.87 -13.81 -20.55
N LYS A 79 -2.95 -14.67 -20.08
CA LYS A 79 -2.65 -15.97 -20.69
C LYS A 79 -3.78 -16.99 -20.56
N ILE A 80 -4.60 -16.90 -19.50
CA ILE A 80 -5.69 -17.86 -19.27
C ILE A 80 -7.04 -17.39 -19.78
N VAL A 81 -7.23 -16.07 -19.92
CA VAL A 81 -8.48 -15.48 -20.40
C VAL A 81 -8.48 -15.50 -21.93
N PRO A 82 -9.49 -16.11 -22.58
CA PRO A 82 -9.63 -16.07 -24.03
C PRO A 82 -9.64 -14.62 -24.53
N GLY A 83 -8.74 -14.30 -25.46
CA GLY A 83 -8.58 -12.94 -25.99
C GLY A 83 -7.80 -11.98 -25.08
N GLY A 84 -7.40 -12.39 -23.87
CA GLY A 84 -6.72 -11.53 -22.88
C GLY A 84 -5.37 -10.97 -23.34
N GLU A 85 -4.61 -11.72 -24.15
CA GLU A 85 -3.33 -11.24 -24.73
C GLU A 85 -3.51 -10.06 -25.69
N SER A 86 -4.68 -9.93 -26.32
CA SER A 86 -5.00 -8.87 -27.28
C SER A 86 -5.72 -7.66 -26.65
N VAL A 87 -5.99 -7.71 -25.34
CA VAL A 87 -6.72 -6.65 -24.64
C VAL A 87 -5.77 -5.58 -24.13
N GLU A 88 -6.04 -4.36 -24.56
CA GLU A 88 -5.41 -3.14 -24.04
C GLU A 88 -6.22 -2.62 -22.84
N GLY A 89 -5.54 -2.41 -21.72
CA GLY A 89 -6.14 -1.97 -20.47
C GLY A 89 -6.64 -3.09 -19.55
N VAL A 90 -6.71 -2.80 -18.25
CA VAL A 90 -7.04 -3.77 -17.19
C VAL A 90 -8.56 -3.96 -17.04
N GLU A 91 -9.34 -2.91 -17.25
CA GLU A 91 -10.81 -2.94 -17.10
C GLU A 91 -11.43 -3.96 -18.06
N LYS A 92 -11.09 -3.87 -19.35
CA LYS A 92 -11.58 -4.80 -20.35
C LYS A 92 -11.08 -6.22 -20.10
N LEU A 93 -9.87 -6.40 -19.55
CA LEU A 93 -9.39 -7.72 -19.16
C LEU A 93 -10.28 -8.33 -18.07
N PHE A 94 -10.73 -7.55 -17.10
CA PHE A 94 -11.65 -8.02 -16.07
C PHE A 94 -13.05 -8.31 -16.60
N ASP A 95 -13.56 -7.53 -17.56
CA ASP A 95 -14.83 -7.84 -18.22
C ASP A 95 -14.77 -9.19 -18.95
N GLU A 96 -13.72 -9.42 -19.75
CA GLU A 96 -13.50 -10.70 -20.43
C GLU A 96 -13.30 -11.85 -19.43
N THR A 97 -12.61 -11.59 -18.31
CA THR A 97 -12.44 -12.55 -17.22
C THR A 97 -13.77 -12.94 -16.60
N ALA A 98 -14.63 -11.97 -16.30
CA ALA A 98 -15.95 -12.20 -15.74
C ALA A 98 -16.83 -13.01 -16.71
N GLY A 99 -16.81 -12.64 -18.00
CA GLY A 99 -17.49 -13.38 -19.06
C GLY A 99 -16.99 -14.81 -19.20
N TYR A 100 -15.68 -15.03 -19.12
CA TYR A 100 -15.09 -16.36 -19.22
C TYR A 100 -15.44 -17.24 -18.01
N ILE A 101 -15.38 -16.71 -16.79
CA ILE A 101 -15.80 -17.43 -15.58
C ILE A 101 -17.27 -17.85 -15.69
N LEU A 102 -18.16 -16.95 -16.13
CA LEU A 102 -19.57 -17.27 -16.28
C LEU A 102 -19.79 -18.37 -17.33
N SER A 103 -19.05 -18.30 -18.44
CA SER A 103 -19.09 -19.30 -19.51
C SER A 103 -18.65 -20.68 -19.02
N LEU A 104 -17.54 -20.77 -18.29
CA LEU A 104 -17.05 -22.01 -17.69
C LEU A 104 -18.08 -22.61 -16.72
N ARG A 105 -18.72 -21.77 -15.89
CA ARG A 105 -19.78 -22.21 -14.97
C ARG A 105 -20.99 -22.76 -15.73
N CYS A 106 -21.42 -22.08 -16.78
CA CYS A 106 -22.52 -22.52 -17.63
C CYS A 106 -22.21 -23.88 -18.30
N GLN A 107 -20.99 -24.05 -18.83
CA GLN A 107 -20.53 -25.31 -19.43
C GLN A 107 -20.58 -26.46 -18.42
N LEU A 108 -20.05 -26.28 -17.22
CA LEU A 108 -20.09 -27.30 -16.16
C LEU A 108 -21.52 -27.65 -15.75
N ASN A 109 -22.40 -26.65 -15.61
CA ASN A 109 -23.80 -26.88 -15.24
C ASN A 109 -24.54 -27.65 -16.35
N THR A 110 -24.28 -27.32 -17.62
CA THR A 110 -24.85 -28.03 -18.76
C THR A 110 -24.40 -29.48 -18.80
N LEU A 111 -23.10 -29.73 -18.65
CA LEU A 111 -22.56 -31.10 -18.64
C LEU A 111 -23.13 -31.92 -17.48
N ARG A 112 -23.28 -31.32 -16.29
CA ARG A 112 -23.93 -31.98 -15.14
C ARG A 112 -25.39 -32.32 -15.40
N ALA A 113 -26.14 -31.39 -16.00
CA ALA A 113 -27.54 -31.62 -16.35
C ALA A 113 -27.69 -32.76 -17.38
N LEU A 114 -26.84 -32.76 -18.41
CA LEU A 114 -26.80 -33.83 -19.41
C LEU A 114 -26.41 -35.17 -18.79
N ALA A 115 -25.40 -35.20 -17.93
CA ALA A 115 -24.99 -36.42 -17.23
C ALA A 115 -26.12 -36.99 -16.35
N ALA A 116 -26.81 -36.13 -15.59
CA ALA A 116 -27.97 -36.52 -14.78
C ALA A 116 -29.12 -37.03 -15.65
N PHE A 117 -29.40 -36.37 -16.78
CA PHE A 117 -30.42 -36.79 -17.73
C PHE A 117 -30.14 -38.20 -18.27
N PHE A 118 -28.93 -38.45 -18.77
CA PHE A 118 -28.54 -39.78 -19.27
C PHE A 118 -28.53 -40.85 -18.18
N HIS A 119 -28.10 -40.50 -16.97
CA HIS A 119 -28.18 -41.42 -15.82
C HIS A 119 -29.62 -41.86 -15.58
N ASN A 120 -30.57 -40.92 -15.51
CA ASN A 120 -31.98 -41.22 -15.28
C ASN A 120 -32.61 -42.01 -16.44
N LEU A 121 -32.25 -41.72 -17.69
CA LEU A 121 -32.69 -42.51 -18.83
C LEU A 121 -32.25 -43.96 -18.71
N HIS A 122 -30.99 -44.21 -18.34
CA HIS A 122 -30.47 -45.56 -18.19
C HIS A 122 -31.19 -46.34 -17.07
N GLN A 123 -31.52 -45.69 -15.96
CA GLN A 123 -32.23 -46.34 -14.85
C GLN A 123 -33.72 -46.62 -15.15
N ASN A 124 -34.35 -45.86 -16.04
CA ASN A 124 -35.75 -46.08 -16.43
C ASN A 124 -35.93 -47.14 -17.53
N THR A 125 -34.83 -47.63 -18.12
CA THR A 125 -34.84 -48.64 -19.20
C THR A 125 -34.46 -50.06 -18.74
N ASN A 126 -34.13 -50.26 -17.47
CA ASN A 126 -33.88 -51.57 -16.84
C ASN A 126 -34.95 -51.88 -15.80
#